data_AF-A0A954BAK6-F1
#
_entry.id   AF-A0A954BAK6-F1
#
_cell.length_a   1.000
_cell.length_b   1.000
_cell.length_c   1.000
_cell.angle_alpha   90.00
_cell.angle_beta   90.00
_cell.angle_gamma   90.00
#
_symmetry.space_group_name_H-M   'P 1'
#
loop_
_entity.id
_entity.type
_entity.pdbx_description
1 polymer ?
#
loop_
_entity_poly.entity_id
_entity_poly.type
_entity_poly.pdbx_seq_one_letter_code
_entity_poly.pdbx_strand_id
1 'polypeptide(L)'
;MTDQPSSIASEEIAASIPFSGTPAKYLKICIFGSIGIHAYLFFGYWAIKTFLAHEPWPNGWLVLVLTIVSTVWFAWYSYSWIMRLDAQYGRGSGWLQESTSVKLPWEMPRPKKKG
;
A
#
# COMPACT_ATOMS: atom_id res chain seq x y z
N MET A 1 14.48 -37.42 22.59
CA MET A 1 15.07 -37.19 21.26
C MET A 1 14.08 -36.31 20.52
N THR A 2 14.28 -35.00 20.56
CA THR A 2 13.38 -34.02 19.93
C THR A 2 14.03 -33.58 18.63
N ASP A 3 13.51 -34.08 17.51
CA ASP A 3 13.86 -33.63 16.18
C ASP A 3 13.44 -32.17 16.04
N GLN A 4 14.40 -31.25 16.16
CA GLN A 4 14.20 -29.86 15.77
C GLN A 4 14.16 -29.81 14.25
N PRO A 5 13.03 -29.44 13.61
CA PRO A 5 13.05 -29.17 12.18
C PRO A 5 14.00 -28.01 11.92
N SER A 6 14.99 -28.25 11.07
CA SER A 6 16.07 -27.30 10.77
C SER A 6 15.50 -25.96 10.32
N SER A 7 16.04 -24.87 10.87
CA SER A 7 15.69 -23.48 10.51
C SER A 7 15.72 -23.21 9.00
N ILE A 8 16.53 -23.99 8.26
CA ILE A 8 16.68 -23.96 6.81
C ILE A 8 15.36 -24.31 6.10
N ALA A 9 14.61 -25.29 6.58
CA ALA A 9 13.32 -25.65 5.99
C ALA A 9 12.28 -24.51 6.16
N SER A 10 12.39 -23.74 7.23
CA SER A 10 11.50 -22.59 7.46
C SER A 10 11.85 -21.38 6.57
N GLU A 11 13.13 -21.16 6.26
CA GLU A 11 13.55 -20.12 5.31
C GLU A 11 13.14 -20.44 3.86
N GLU A 12 13.26 -21.70 3.43
CA GLU A 12 12.79 -22.11 2.09
C GLU A 12 11.27 -21.98 1.95
N ILE A 13 10.51 -22.33 3.00
CA ILE A 13 9.06 -22.15 3.01
C ILE A 13 8.70 -20.66 2.95
N ALA A 14 9.40 -19.78 3.69
CA ALA A 14 9.17 -18.34 3.65
C ALA A 14 9.50 -17.72 2.28
N ALA A 15 10.55 -18.21 1.60
CA ALA A 15 10.89 -17.80 0.24
C ALA A 15 9.90 -18.30 -0.82
N SER A 16 9.13 -19.36 -0.52
CA SER A 16 8.15 -19.96 -1.44
C SER A 16 6.76 -19.31 -1.41
N ILE A 17 6.47 -18.43 -0.45
CA ILE A 17 5.16 -17.77 -0.37
C ILE A 17 5.07 -16.75 -1.52
N PRO A 18 4.16 -16.95 -2.50
CA PRO A 18 4.03 -16.02 -3.60
C PRO A 18 3.59 -14.67 -3.04
N PHE A 19 4.23 -13.61 -3.54
CA PHE A 19 3.89 -12.25 -3.19
C PHE A 19 2.38 -12.02 -3.32
N SER A 20 1.74 -11.56 -2.25
CA SER A 20 0.27 -11.56 -2.18
C SER A 20 -0.38 -10.51 -3.10
N GLY A 21 0.39 -9.49 -3.47
CA GLY A 21 -0.03 -8.35 -4.28
C GLY A 21 -0.15 -8.70 -5.76
N THR A 22 -1.34 -8.47 -6.33
CA THR A 22 -1.54 -8.55 -7.77
C THR A 22 -2.23 -7.28 -8.26
N PRO A 23 -2.01 -6.85 -9.52
CA PRO A 23 -2.62 -5.63 -10.05
C PRO A 23 -4.15 -5.65 -9.93
N ALA A 24 -4.78 -6.81 -10.17
CA ALA A 24 -6.21 -7.00 -10.02
C ALA A 24 -6.70 -6.84 -8.55
N LYS A 25 -5.92 -7.30 -7.57
CA LYS A 25 -6.25 -7.11 -6.15
C LYS A 25 -6.11 -5.65 -5.74
N TYR A 26 -5.02 -4.98 -6.15
CA TYR A 26 -4.83 -3.56 -5.88
C TYR A 26 -5.94 -2.70 -6.48
N LEU A 27 -6.35 -2.99 -7.71
CA LEU A 27 -7.47 -2.29 -8.34
C LEU A 27 -8.77 -2.45 -7.54
N LYS A 28 -9.09 -3.68 -7.09
CA LYS A 28 -10.26 -3.92 -6.23
C LYS A 28 -10.20 -3.12 -4.94
N ILE A 29 -9.06 -3.17 -4.24
CA ILE A 29 -8.85 -2.44 -2.97
C ILE A 29 -9.02 -0.93 -3.20
N CYS A 30 -8.43 -0.39 -4.27
CA CYS A 30 -8.56 1.03 -4.59
C CYS A 30 -10.01 1.41 -4.89
N ILE A 31 -10.73 0.62 -5.69
CA ILE A 31 -12.14 0.90 -6.01
C ILE A 31 -13.00 0.86 -4.76
N PHE A 32 -12.98 -0.25 -4.01
CA PHE A 32 -13.81 -0.39 -2.80
C PHE A 32 -13.43 0.60 -1.71
N GLY A 33 -12.14 0.83 -1.51
CA GLY A 33 -11.64 1.83 -0.57
C GLY A 33 -12.09 3.24 -0.96
N SER A 34 -12.01 3.59 -2.24
CA SER A 34 -12.42 4.92 -2.73
C SER A 34 -13.91 5.12 -2.56
N ILE A 35 -14.73 4.14 -2.95
CA ILE A 35 -16.19 4.18 -2.76
C ILE A 35 -16.53 4.32 -1.27
N GLY A 36 -15.91 3.52 -0.41
CA GLY A 36 -16.14 3.55 1.04
C GLY A 36 -15.82 4.90 1.67
N ILE A 37 -14.64 5.45 1.35
CA ILE A 37 -14.22 6.77 1.87
C ILE A 37 -15.15 7.88 1.36
N HIS A 38 -15.46 7.90 0.06
CA HIS A 38 -16.32 8.96 -0.49
C HIS A 38 -17.76 8.84 -0.01
N ALA A 39 -18.30 7.64 0.14
CA ALA A 39 -19.61 7.42 0.74
C ALA A 39 -19.61 7.91 2.20
N TYR A 40 -18.60 7.52 2.99
CA TYR A 40 -18.48 7.97 4.38
C TYR A 40 -18.43 9.50 4.48
N LEU A 41 -17.60 10.17 3.68
CA LEU A 41 -17.48 11.62 3.68
C LEU A 41 -18.76 12.31 3.20
N PHE A 42 -19.38 11.78 2.13
CA PHE A 42 -20.61 12.33 1.57
C PHE A 42 -21.77 12.23 2.56
N PHE A 43 -22.04 11.03 3.09
CA PHE A 43 -23.12 10.81 4.04
C PHE A 43 -22.83 11.44 5.41
N GLY A 44 -21.57 11.47 5.83
CA GLY A 44 -21.16 12.16 7.05
C GLY A 44 -21.41 13.66 6.95
N TYR A 45 -21.00 14.30 5.85
CA TYR A 45 -21.28 15.72 5.63
C TYR A 45 -22.77 16.00 5.48
N TRP A 46 -23.50 15.11 4.77
CA TRP A 46 -24.96 15.18 4.69
C TRP A 46 -25.61 15.16 6.07
N ALA A 47 -25.24 14.21 6.92
CA ALA A 47 -25.80 14.08 8.26
C ALA A 47 -25.52 15.31 9.14
N ILE A 48 -24.28 15.84 9.08
CA ILE A 48 -23.93 17.08 9.80
C ILE A 48 -24.79 18.24 9.30
N LYS A 49 -24.91 18.41 7.99
CA LYS A 49 -25.63 19.55 7.43
C LYS A 49 -27.12 19.52 7.75
N THR A 50 -27.76 18.36 7.58
CA THR A 50 -29.22 18.23 7.74
C THR A 50 -29.66 18.11 9.19
N PHE A 51 -28.94 17.33 10.01
CA PHE A 51 -29.35 17.06 11.39
C PHE A 51 -28.71 17.99 12.42
N LEU A 52 -27.47 18.44 12.22
CA LEU A 52 -26.77 19.31 13.20
C LEU A 52 -26.90 20.78 12.84
N ALA A 53 -26.76 21.15 11.56
CA ALA A 53 -26.83 22.54 11.12
C ALA A 53 -28.24 22.99 10.72
N HIS A 54 -29.19 22.06 10.60
CA HIS A 54 -30.56 22.31 10.11
C HIS A 54 -30.60 23.06 8.76
N GLU A 55 -29.56 22.92 7.95
CA GLU A 55 -29.47 23.54 6.63
C GLU A 55 -29.98 22.58 5.55
N PRO A 56 -30.62 23.11 4.49
CA PRO A 56 -31.02 22.28 3.37
C PRO A 56 -29.79 21.70 2.65
N TRP A 57 -29.88 20.43 2.29
CA TRP A 57 -28.91 19.81 1.41
C TRP A 57 -28.97 20.45 0.01
N PRO A 58 -27.85 20.66 -0.69
CA PRO A 58 -27.89 21.20 -2.04
C PRO A 58 -28.70 20.28 -2.96
N ASN A 59 -29.79 20.77 -3.54
CA ASN A 59 -30.69 20.02 -4.43
C ASN A 59 -30.13 19.85 -5.86
N GLY A 60 -28.81 19.97 -6.03
CA GLY A 60 -28.15 19.92 -7.33
C GLY A 60 -27.50 18.57 -7.61
N TRP A 61 -27.77 18.01 -8.79
CA TRP A 61 -27.10 16.82 -9.32
C TRP A 61 -25.57 17.00 -9.44
N LEU A 62 -25.10 18.25 -9.50
CA LEU A 62 -23.70 18.61 -9.58
C LEU A 62 -22.88 18.04 -8.41
N VAL A 63 -23.43 18.02 -7.19
CA VAL A 63 -22.71 17.46 -6.03
C VAL A 63 -22.47 15.97 -6.22
N LEU A 64 -23.50 15.23 -6.66
CA LEU A 64 -23.39 13.79 -6.92
C LEU A 64 -22.36 13.50 -8.02
N VAL A 65 -22.39 14.28 -9.11
CA VAL A 65 -21.44 14.11 -10.22
C VAL A 65 -20.01 14.42 -9.78
N LEU A 66 -19.79 15.51 -9.03
CA LEU A 66 -18.47 15.80 -8.48
C LEU A 66 -17.97 14.69 -7.55
N THR A 67 -18.83 14.15 -6.70
CA THR A 67 -18.46 13.03 -5.83
C THR A 67 -18.08 11.80 -6.65
N ILE A 68 -18.84 11.44 -7.68
CA ILE A 68 -18.54 10.29 -8.55
C ILE A 68 -17.22 10.50 -9.29
N VAL A 69 -17.04 11.66 -9.94
CA VAL A 69 -15.82 11.99 -10.69
C VAL A 69 -14.61 11.97 -9.76
N SER A 70 -14.72 12.58 -8.57
CA SER A 70 -13.65 12.54 -7.57
C SER A 70 -13.34 11.12 -7.11
N THR A 71 -14.36 10.29 -6.92
CA THR A 71 -14.19 8.88 -6.49
C THR A 71 -13.39 8.10 -7.54
N VAL A 72 -13.76 8.25 -8.82
CA VAL A 72 -13.07 7.58 -9.94
C VAL A 72 -11.64 8.08 -10.07
N TRP A 73 -11.44 9.40 -10.02
CA TRP A 73 -10.11 10.00 -10.06
C TRP A 73 -9.24 9.48 -8.93
N PHE A 74 -9.76 9.50 -7.69
CA PHE A 74 -9.03 9.05 -6.51
C PHE A 74 -8.66 7.57 -6.63
N ALA A 75 -9.58 6.70 -7.05
CA ALA A 75 -9.31 5.28 -7.27
C ALA A 75 -8.17 5.07 -8.28
N TRP A 76 -8.21 5.80 -9.40
CA TRP A 76 -7.17 5.73 -10.43
C TRP A 76 -5.81 6.23 -9.94
N TYR A 77 -5.81 7.35 -9.22
CA TYR A 77 -4.59 7.95 -8.66
C TYR A 77 -3.96 7.03 -7.61
N SER A 78 -4.75 6.52 -6.66
CA SER A 78 -4.30 5.57 -5.64
C SER A 78 -3.77 4.28 -6.26
N TYR A 79 -4.45 3.73 -7.26
CA TYR A 79 -3.97 2.54 -7.97
C TYR A 79 -2.62 2.80 -8.65
N SER A 80 -2.49 3.92 -9.36
CA SER A 80 -1.24 4.31 -10.03
C SER A 80 -0.09 4.49 -9.04
N TRP A 81 -0.37 5.05 -7.86
CA TRP A 81 0.60 5.19 -6.78
C TRP A 81 1.03 3.87 -6.17
N ILE A 82 0.08 2.98 -5.85
CA ILE A 82 0.40 1.64 -5.34
C ILE A 82 1.26 0.89 -6.34
N MET A 83 0.91 0.89 -7.62
CA MET A 83 1.69 0.23 -8.66
C MET A 83 3.08 0.85 -8.84
N ARG A 84 3.26 2.15 -8.58
CA ARG A 84 4.57 2.82 -8.65
C ARG A 84 5.47 2.49 -7.46
N LEU A 85 4.87 2.30 -6.29
CA LEU A 85 5.55 1.95 -5.02
C LEU A 85 5.72 0.44 -4.84
N ASP A 86 5.05 -0.36 -5.65
CA ASP A 86 5.25 -1.80 -5.63
C ASP A 86 6.62 -2.15 -6.24
N ALA A 87 7.42 -2.95 -5.53
CA ALA A 87 8.77 -3.30 -5.97
C ALA A 87 8.79 -4.17 -7.24
N GLN A 88 7.71 -4.91 -7.52
CA GLN A 88 7.62 -5.79 -8.69
C GLN A 88 7.12 -5.05 -9.94
N TYR A 89 6.22 -4.09 -9.76
CA TYR A 89 5.57 -3.38 -10.88
C TYR A 89 6.06 -1.93 -11.07
N GLY A 90 6.74 -1.37 -10.08
CA GLY A 90 7.24 0.00 -10.09
C GLY A 90 8.45 0.17 -10.98
N ARG A 91 8.63 1.39 -11.52
CA ARG A 91 9.79 1.73 -12.37
C ARG A 91 11.11 1.94 -11.60
N GLY A 92 11.10 1.91 -10.26
CA GLY A 92 12.27 2.23 -9.44
C GLY A 92 12.75 3.70 -9.54
N SER A 93 12.20 4.51 -10.44
CA SER A 93 12.58 5.91 -10.65
C SER A 93 12.14 6.77 -9.46
N GLY A 94 13.05 6.95 -8.50
CA GLY A 94 12.83 7.64 -7.22
C GLY A 94 13.12 6.77 -6.00
N TRP A 95 13.46 5.49 -6.19
CA TRP A 95 13.89 4.62 -5.11
C TRP A 95 15.38 4.87 -4.87
N LEU A 96 15.72 5.25 -3.64
CA LEU A 96 17.10 5.33 -3.17
C LEU A 96 17.35 4.09 -2.32
N GLN A 97 18.26 3.23 -2.78
CA GLN A 97 18.74 2.14 -1.94
C GLN A 97 19.68 2.74 -0.89
N GLU A 98 19.19 2.85 0.34
CA GLU A 98 20.00 3.34 1.44
C GLU A 98 21.04 2.27 1.81
N SER A 99 22.33 2.62 1.66
CA SER A 99 23.42 1.70 1.97
C SER A 99 23.58 1.60 3.48
N THR A 100 23.13 0.48 4.04
CA THR A 100 23.37 0.17 5.46
C THR A 100 24.62 -0.71 5.60
N SER A 101 25.54 -0.32 6.48
CA SER A 101 26.71 -1.12 6.84
C SER A 101 26.38 -1.90 8.10
N VAL A 102 26.18 -3.22 7.95
CA VAL A 102 25.94 -4.12 9.09
C VAL A 102 27.25 -4.76 9.49
N LYS A 103 27.55 -4.72 10.79
CA LYS A 103 28.71 -5.40 11.36
C LYS A 103 28.42 -6.91 11.32
N LEU A 104 29.04 -7.63 10.39
CA LEU A 104 28.90 -9.09 10.33
C LEU A 104 29.44 -9.71 11.64
N PRO A 105 28.74 -10.70 12.22
CA PRO A 105 29.11 -11.27 13.51
C PRO A 105 30.41 -12.10 13.48
N TRP A 106 30.93 -12.41 12.30
CA TRP A 106 32.26 -12.99 12.13
C TRP A 106 33.24 -11.92 11.65
N GLU A 107 34.37 -11.79 12.34
CA GLU A 107 35.48 -10.95 11.90
C GLU A 107 35.93 -11.39 10.51
N MET A 108 35.92 -10.49 9.53
CA MET A 108 36.56 -10.75 8.25
C MET A 108 38.06 -10.95 8.48
N PRO A 109 38.68 -12.00 7.89
CA PRO A 109 40.10 -12.25 8.08
C PRO A 109 40.92 -11.06 7.61
N ARG A 110 41.74 -10.47 8.50
CA ARG A 110 42.63 -9.36 8.15
C ARG A 110 43.54 -9.79 6.99
N PRO A 111 43.69 -8.98 5.94
CA PRO A 111 44.66 -9.26 4.90
C PRO A 111 46.06 -9.27 5.50
N LYS A 112 46.77 -10.38 5.32
CA LYS A 112 48.13 -10.58 5.81
C LYS A 112 49.05 -9.60 5.08
N LYS A 113 49.60 -8.63 5.81
CA LYS A 113 50.57 -7.66 5.29
C LYS A 113 51.79 -8.46 4.81
N LYS A 114 52.04 -8.50 3.50
CA LYS A 114 53.27 -9.07 2.93
C LYS A 114 54.40 -8.10 3.28
N GLY A 115 55.32 -8.56 4.13
CA GLY A 115 56.63 -7.95 4.33
C GLY A 115 57.58 -8.35 3.21
#